data_AF-A0A7C3FVR8-F1
#
_entry.id   AF-A0A7C3FVR8-F1
#
_cell.length_a   1.000
_cell.length_b   1.000
_cell.length_c   1.000
_cell.angle_alpha   90.00
_cell.angle_beta   90.00
_cell.angle_gamma   90.00
#
_symmetry.space_group_name_H-M   'P 1'
#
loop_
_entity.id
_entity.type
_entity.pdbx_description
1 polymer ?
#
loop_
_entity_poly.entity_id
_entity_poly.type
_entity_poly.pdbx_seq_one_letter_code
_entity_poly.pdbx_strand_id
1 'polypeptide(L)'
;MIKIEAVTLEQAYKDAAATLKCSVTEMAVEVVQAPSGGFLGLFKKPAIIVAAIDKSKLADVEQEPAVKAPKKSEEKEPEVEPAPTFLNDTILPTSFVSDQDEELEEDLASGLDYTADYDDAFDEDNIEAAQEVSVDIDAVAVEVQKEINDLFKLICFEIDTIDVSPYDKETLLIEFKGEDAALLIGKEGYRYKALSYMLFNWINTKYDVQLRLEIAEFLKNQEESVGRYLTSVCENIDR
;
A
#
# COMPACT_ATOMS: atom_id res chain seq x y z
N MET A 1 -7.94 -29.20 -19.54
CA MET A 1 -7.40 -27.86 -19.82
C MET A 1 -8.41 -27.09 -20.63
N ILE A 2 -8.71 -25.85 -20.23
CA ILE A 2 -9.57 -24.93 -20.95
C ILE A 2 -8.77 -23.66 -21.24
N LYS A 3 -9.07 -22.99 -22.35
CA LYS A 3 -8.48 -21.70 -22.71
C LYS A 3 -9.55 -20.64 -22.49
N ILE A 4 -9.26 -19.62 -21.69
CA ILE A 4 -10.16 -18.52 -21.39
C ILE A 4 -9.50 -17.21 -21.80
N GLU A 5 -10.29 -16.35 -22.42
CA GLU A 5 -9.90 -15.03 -22.89
C GLU A 5 -10.77 -13.98 -22.20
N ALA A 6 -10.15 -13.00 -21.55
CA ALA A 6 -10.87 -11.93 -20.87
C ALA A 6 -10.12 -10.60 -20.97
N VAL A 7 -10.78 -9.50 -20.61
CA VAL A 7 -10.19 -8.15 -20.64
C VAL A 7 -9.08 -8.01 -19.61
N THR A 8 -9.22 -8.64 -18.45
CA THR A 8 -8.25 -8.60 -17.34
C THR A 8 -7.89 -10.02 -16.90
N LEU A 9 -6.71 -10.17 -16.26
CA LEU A 9 -6.31 -11.46 -15.68
C LEU A 9 -7.28 -11.90 -14.59
N GLU A 10 -7.73 -10.98 -13.74
CA GLU A 10 -8.67 -11.29 -12.67
C GLU A 10 -9.99 -11.87 -13.20
N GLN A 11 -10.53 -11.27 -14.28
CA GLN A 11 -11.74 -11.78 -14.92
C GLN A 11 -11.50 -13.16 -15.52
N ALA A 12 -10.35 -13.36 -16.18
CA ALA A 12 -9.98 -14.66 -16.74
C ALA A 12 -9.92 -15.76 -15.65
N TYR A 13 -9.37 -15.47 -14.47
CA TYR A 13 -9.35 -16.41 -13.34
C TYR A 13 -10.75 -16.74 -12.82
N LYS A 14 -11.62 -15.73 -12.68
CA LYS A 14 -13.01 -15.94 -12.23
C LYS A 14 -13.81 -16.78 -13.23
N ASP A 15 -13.69 -16.48 -14.51
CA ASP A 15 -14.38 -17.21 -15.58
C ASP A 15 -13.89 -18.66 -15.69
N ALA A 16 -12.58 -18.88 -15.52
CA ALA A 16 -12.00 -20.21 -15.49
C ALA A 16 -12.46 -21.03 -14.28
N ALA A 17 -12.50 -20.42 -13.08
CA ALA A 17 -12.99 -21.06 -11.86
C ALA A 17 -14.48 -21.44 -11.98
N ALA A 18 -15.31 -20.55 -12.53
CA ALA A 18 -16.73 -20.80 -12.77
C ALA A 18 -16.94 -21.96 -13.77
N THR A 19 -16.14 -22.00 -14.83
CA THR A 19 -16.22 -23.03 -15.88
C THR A 19 -15.78 -24.40 -15.36
N LEU A 20 -14.71 -24.45 -14.56
CA LEU A 20 -14.17 -25.69 -13.98
C LEU A 20 -14.87 -26.13 -12.69
N LYS A 21 -15.75 -25.28 -12.14
CA LYS A 21 -16.44 -25.50 -10.84
C LYS A 21 -15.46 -25.81 -9.70
N CYS A 22 -14.32 -25.12 -9.68
CA CYS A 22 -13.29 -25.26 -8.65
C CYS A 22 -12.91 -23.88 -8.09
N SER A 23 -12.24 -23.85 -6.95
CA SER A 23 -11.66 -22.60 -6.43
C SER A 23 -10.51 -22.12 -7.31
N VAL A 24 -10.26 -20.81 -7.35
CA VAL A 24 -9.10 -20.21 -8.06
C VAL A 24 -7.78 -20.80 -7.53
N THR A 25 -7.75 -21.23 -6.27
CA THR A 25 -6.58 -21.82 -5.60
C THR A 25 -6.29 -23.28 -5.97
N GLU A 26 -7.29 -23.99 -6.51
CA GLU A 26 -7.28 -25.41 -6.88
C GLU A 26 -7.02 -25.62 -8.39
N MET A 27 -6.69 -24.53 -9.08
CA MET A 27 -6.52 -24.49 -10.52
C MET A 27 -5.06 -24.25 -10.88
N ALA A 28 -4.51 -25.10 -11.74
CA ALA A 28 -3.23 -24.84 -12.38
C ALA A 28 -3.48 -23.92 -13.58
N VAL A 29 -2.86 -22.74 -13.56
CA VAL A 29 -3.05 -21.72 -14.60
C VAL A 29 -1.72 -21.34 -15.23
N GLU A 30 -1.70 -21.34 -16.56
CA GLU A 30 -0.60 -20.82 -17.36
C GLU A 30 -1.08 -19.57 -18.11
N VAL A 31 -0.38 -18.45 -17.94
CA VAL A 31 -0.69 -17.20 -18.64
C VAL A 31 0.00 -17.21 -19.99
N VAL A 32 -0.78 -17.38 -21.07
CA VAL A 32 -0.27 -17.37 -22.45
C VAL A 32 -0.10 -15.94 -22.96
N GLN A 33 -0.96 -15.02 -22.52
CA GLN A 33 -0.89 -13.61 -22.89
C GLN A 33 -1.33 -12.72 -21.73
N ALA A 34 -0.46 -11.80 -21.31
CA ALA A 34 -0.83 -10.75 -20.37
C ALA A 34 -1.66 -9.67 -21.06
N PRO A 35 -2.69 -9.11 -20.39
CA PRO A 35 -3.50 -8.05 -20.95
C PRO A 35 -2.66 -6.77 -21.11
N SER A 36 -2.88 -6.03 -22.20
CA SER A 36 -2.26 -4.71 -22.39
C SER A 36 -3.32 -3.66 -22.69
N GLY A 37 -3.27 -2.53 -21.97
CA GLY A 37 -4.22 -1.42 -22.11
C GLY A 37 -4.17 -0.67 -23.45
N GLY A 38 -3.13 -0.91 -24.26
CA GLY A 38 -2.93 -0.20 -25.53
C GLY A 38 -2.50 1.26 -25.35
N PHE A 39 -2.26 1.97 -26.44
CA PHE A 39 -1.98 3.42 -26.44
C PHE A 39 -3.26 4.14 -26.88
N LEU A 40 -3.80 5.03 -26.04
CA LEU A 40 -5.07 5.75 -26.27
C LEU A 40 -6.28 4.82 -26.54
N GLY A 41 -6.32 3.65 -25.90
CA GLY A 41 -7.38 2.67 -26.07
C GLY A 41 -7.31 1.83 -27.36
N LEU A 42 -6.36 2.12 -28.26
CA LEU A 42 -6.10 1.33 -29.46
C LEU A 42 -5.09 0.20 -29.17
N PHE A 43 -5.25 -0.94 -29.85
CA PHE A 43 -4.39 -2.12 -29.73
C PHE A 43 -4.40 -2.81 -28.36
N LYS A 44 -5.56 -2.81 -27.68
CA LYS A 44 -5.78 -3.62 -26.48
C LYS A 44 -5.56 -5.11 -26.81
N LYS A 45 -4.73 -5.78 -26.01
CA LYS A 45 -4.55 -7.23 -26.07
C LYS A 45 -5.30 -7.85 -24.89
N PRO A 46 -6.17 -8.84 -25.13
CA PRO A 46 -6.88 -9.51 -24.05
C PRO A 46 -5.93 -10.42 -23.26
N ALA A 47 -6.27 -10.68 -22.00
CA ALA A 47 -5.64 -11.71 -21.21
C ALA A 47 -6.04 -13.09 -21.74
N ILE A 48 -5.08 -13.97 -21.96
CA ILE A 48 -5.33 -15.35 -22.37
C ILE A 48 -4.66 -16.27 -21.37
N ILE A 49 -5.46 -17.12 -20.73
CA ILE A 49 -4.98 -18.13 -19.78
C ILE A 49 -5.38 -19.52 -20.24
N VAL A 50 -4.56 -20.51 -19.90
CA VAL A 50 -4.87 -21.93 -19.99
C VAL A 50 -4.98 -22.46 -18.58
N ALA A 51 -6.16 -22.97 -18.24
CA ALA A 51 -6.49 -23.44 -16.91
C ALA A 51 -6.80 -24.94 -16.91
N ALA A 52 -6.32 -25.67 -15.91
CA ALA A 52 -6.67 -27.06 -15.66
C ALA A 52 -6.93 -27.28 -14.17
N ILE A 53 -7.81 -28.22 -13.86
CA ILE A 53 -7.98 -28.68 -12.47
C ILE A 53 -6.70 -29.36 -12.06
N ASP A 54 -6.08 -28.86 -10.99
CA ASP A 54 -4.87 -29.45 -10.44
C ASP A 54 -5.26 -30.68 -9.62
N LYS A 55 -5.16 -31.86 -10.25
CA LYS A 55 -5.47 -33.15 -9.60
C LYS A 55 -4.51 -33.48 -8.46
N SER A 56 -3.41 -32.75 -8.29
CA SER A 56 -2.48 -32.96 -7.17
C SER A 56 -3.02 -32.42 -5.85
N LYS A 57 -3.92 -31.42 -5.85
CA LYS A 57 -4.50 -30.82 -4.64
C LYS A 57 -5.82 -31.43 -4.16
N LEU A 58 -6.38 -32.36 -4.93
CA LEU A 58 -7.61 -33.10 -4.62
C LEU A 58 -7.33 -34.48 -4.00
N ALA A 59 -6.06 -34.81 -3.77
CA ALA A 59 -5.61 -36.13 -3.34
C ALA A 59 -4.50 -36.02 -2.28
N ASP A 60 -4.79 -35.37 -1.14
CA ASP A 60 -3.94 -35.45 0.06
C ASP A 60 -4.77 -35.96 1.25
N VAL A 61 -5.11 -37.25 1.20
CA VAL A 61 -5.03 -38.11 2.37
C VAL A 61 -4.09 -39.24 1.95
N GLU A 62 -2.97 -39.33 2.68
CA GLU A 62 -1.94 -40.38 2.71
C GLU A 62 -0.69 -40.25 1.80
N GLN A 63 0.37 -39.78 2.48
CA GLN A 63 1.75 -40.31 2.52
C GLN A 63 2.86 -39.58 1.72
N GLU A 64 3.67 -38.85 2.49
CA GLU A 64 5.10 -38.57 2.27
C GLU A 64 5.99 -39.83 2.52
N PRO A 65 7.33 -39.82 2.26
CA PRO A 65 8.14 -38.87 1.46
C PRO A 65 9.19 -39.55 0.54
N ALA A 66 9.71 -38.83 -0.48
CA ALA A 66 11.01 -39.19 -1.09
C ALA A 66 11.72 -38.00 -1.78
N VAL A 67 12.61 -37.37 -1.01
CA VAL A 67 13.89 -36.70 -1.33
C VAL A 67 14.36 -36.71 -2.80
N LYS A 68 14.75 -35.54 -3.34
CA LYS A 68 16.03 -35.27 -4.06
C LYS A 68 16.17 -33.81 -4.56
N ALA A 69 17.14 -33.10 -3.98
CA ALA A 69 17.95 -32.06 -4.66
C ALA A 69 19.27 -32.70 -5.16
N PRO A 70 20.25 -32.02 -5.81
CA PRO A 70 20.36 -30.62 -6.24
C PRO A 70 20.94 -30.44 -7.69
N LYS A 71 21.02 -29.20 -8.21
CA LYS A 71 22.17 -28.71 -9.00
C LYS A 71 22.13 -27.18 -9.25
N LYS A 72 23.34 -26.64 -9.41
CA LYS A 72 23.86 -25.26 -9.25
C LYS A 72 24.57 -24.86 -10.55
N SER A 73 24.49 -23.59 -10.99
CA SER A 73 25.46 -22.86 -11.86
C SER A 73 24.89 -21.46 -12.18
N GLU A 74 25.45 -20.38 -11.63
CA GLU A 74 26.54 -19.52 -12.19
C GLU A 74 26.04 -18.30 -12.99
N GLU A 75 26.12 -17.14 -12.32
CA GLU A 75 26.72 -15.86 -12.74
C GLU A 75 26.96 -15.53 -14.21
N LYS A 76 26.54 -14.31 -14.62
CA LYS A 76 27.29 -13.40 -15.50
C LYS A 76 26.72 -11.97 -15.49
N GLU A 77 27.57 -11.02 -15.11
CA GLU A 77 27.46 -9.59 -15.42
C GLU A 77 27.74 -9.30 -16.90
N PRO A 78 27.40 -8.10 -17.40
CA PRO A 78 28.46 -7.21 -17.89
C PRO A 78 28.31 -5.72 -17.56
N GLU A 79 29.47 -5.04 -17.64
CA GLU A 79 29.84 -3.62 -17.41
C GLU A 79 29.33 -2.57 -18.44
N VAL A 80 28.96 -1.38 -17.90
CA VAL A 80 29.42 0.02 -18.18
C VAL A 80 29.07 0.79 -19.51
N GLU A 81 28.19 1.82 -19.36
CA GLU A 81 28.18 3.25 -19.84
C GLU A 81 28.30 3.67 -21.33
N PRO A 82 27.62 4.76 -21.81
CA PRO A 82 27.67 6.12 -21.22
C PRO A 82 26.36 6.96 -21.18
N ALA A 83 26.39 7.98 -20.31
CA ALA A 83 25.38 9.02 -20.13
C ALA A 83 24.95 9.76 -21.41
N PRO A 84 23.69 10.26 -21.42
CA PRO A 84 23.41 11.59 -21.91
C PRO A 84 22.80 12.48 -20.81
N THR A 85 23.30 13.71 -20.81
CA THR A 85 22.84 14.89 -20.08
C THR A 85 21.31 15.04 -20.07
N PHE A 86 20.71 15.06 -18.87
CA PHE A 86 19.35 15.57 -18.69
C PHE A 86 19.41 16.97 -18.09
N LEU A 87 18.80 17.88 -18.84
CA LEU A 87 18.53 19.26 -18.50
C LEU A 87 17.68 19.31 -17.23
N ASN A 88 17.95 20.32 -16.41
CA ASN A 88 17.05 20.77 -15.34
C ASN A 88 15.64 20.99 -15.91
N ASP A 89 14.64 20.39 -15.26
CA ASP A 89 13.34 21.02 -15.07
C ASP A 89 12.70 20.51 -13.77
N THR A 90 12.78 21.36 -12.76
CA THR A 90 11.93 21.35 -11.57
C THR A 90 10.53 21.74 -12.00
N ILE A 91 9.67 20.79 -12.35
CA ILE A 91 8.20 20.89 -12.21
C ILE A 91 7.68 19.48 -11.95
N LEU A 92 6.87 19.34 -10.89
CA LEU A 92 6.09 18.14 -10.52
C LEU A 92 5.61 17.35 -11.76
N PRO A 93 5.92 16.04 -11.90
CA PRO A 93 5.39 15.28 -13.02
C PRO A 93 3.87 15.15 -12.89
N THR A 94 3.21 15.73 -13.89
CA THR A 94 1.80 15.66 -14.27
C THR A 94 1.35 14.22 -14.56
N SER A 95 1.43 13.34 -13.56
CA SER A 95 0.65 12.11 -13.51
C SER A 95 -0.75 12.35 -12.92
N PHE A 96 -1.12 13.62 -12.78
CA PHE A 96 -2.44 14.13 -12.39
C PHE A 96 -3.38 14.42 -13.58
N VAL A 97 -3.04 13.99 -14.80
CA VAL A 97 -3.95 14.07 -15.95
C VAL A 97 -3.85 12.77 -16.72
N SER A 98 -4.77 11.84 -16.44
CA SER A 98 -5.15 10.83 -17.40
C SER A 98 -6.20 11.45 -18.31
N ASP A 99 -5.83 11.76 -19.54
CA ASP A 99 -6.77 12.01 -20.62
C ASP A 99 -7.63 10.76 -20.84
N GLN A 100 -8.86 10.76 -20.36
CA GLN A 100 -9.92 9.85 -20.78
C GLN A 100 -11.28 10.52 -20.60
N ASP A 101 -11.86 10.84 -21.75
CA ASP A 101 -13.27 10.94 -22.11
C ASP A 101 -14.03 12.25 -21.80
N GLU A 102 -14.07 13.12 -22.83
CA GLU A 102 -14.89 14.34 -23.00
C GLU A 102 -16.43 14.11 -23.00
N GLU A 103 -16.92 12.91 -22.68
CA GLU A 103 -18.36 12.62 -22.62
C GLU A 103 -18.97 12.69 -21.19
N LEU A 104 -18.16 13.03 -20.17
CA LEU A 104 -18.62 13.20 -18.78
C LEU A 104 -18.82 14.66 -18.35
N GLU A 105 -18.57 15.64 -19.22
CA GLU A 105 -18.59 17.07 -18.85
C GLU A 105 -20.00 17.64 -18.59
N GLU A 106 -21.07 17.06 -19.12
CA GLU A 106 -22.42 17.61 -18.92
C GLU A 106 -23.10 17.17 -17.60
N ASP A 107 -22.68 16.05 -16.99
CA ASP A 107 -23.27 15.55 -15.72
C ASP A 107 -22.47 15.98 -14.47
N LEU A 108 -21.21 16.40 -14.64
CA LEU A 108 -20.36 16.91 -13.54
C LEU A 108 -20.58 18.41 -13.23
N ALA A 109 -21.24 19.16 -14.11
CA ALA A 109 -21.57 20.57 -13.88
C ALA A 109 -22.61 20.79 -12.77
N SER A 110 -23.23 19.73 -12.24
CA SER A 110 -24.21 19.80 -11.14
C SER A 110 -23.72 19.19 -9.81
N GLY A 111 -22.49 18.65 -9.77
CA GLY A 111 -21.99 17.89 -8.62
C GLY A 111 -20.74 18.45 -7.93
N LEU A 112 -20.20 19.57 -8.38
CA LEU A 112 -18.97 20.19 -7.84
C LEU A 112 -19.27 21.29 -6.81
N ASP A 113 -20.20 21.02 -5.89
CA ASP A 113 -20.48 21.88 -4.72
C ASP A 113 -19.99 21.22 -3.42
N TYR A 114 -18.98 20.34 -3.51
CA TYR A 114 -18.29 19.78 -2.35
C TYR A 114 -16.80 20.17 -2.35
N THR A 115 -16.52 21.41 -2.71
CA THR A 115 -15.40 22.11 -2.09
C THR A 115 -15.88 22.46 -0.69
N ALA A 116 -15.26 21.87 0.32
CA ALA A 116 -15.40 22.34 1.68
C ALA A 116 -14.87 23.79 1.73
N ASP A 117 -15.78 24.74 1.53
CA ASP A 117 -15.63 26.10 2.02
C ASP A 117 -15.45 25.96 3.54
N TYR A 118 -14.21 26.07 3.99
CA TYR A 118 -13.94 26.51 5.36
C TYR A 118 -14.42 27.96 5.43
N ASP A 119 -15.72 28.11 5.68
CA ASP A 119 -16.28 29.34 6.21
C ASP A 119 -15.71 29.50 7.62
N ASP A 120 -14.74 30.40 7.77
CA ASP A 120 -14.17 30.90 9.03
C ASP A 120 -15.21 31.75 9.79
N ALA A 121 -16.42 31.21 9.95
CA ALA A 121 -17.53 31.81 10.66
C ALA A 121 -18.16 30.79 11.62
N PHE A 122 -17.34 30.14 12.43
CA PHE A 122 -17.83 29.49 13.65
C PHE A 122 -17.80 30.50 14.81
N ASP A 123 -18.99 31.07 15.04
CA ASP A 123 -19.56 31.47 16.32
C ASP A 123 -18.59 31.95 17.40
N GLU A 124 -18.48 33.27 17.50
CA GLU A 124 -17.80 34.03 18.55
C GLU A 124 -18.54 33.99 19.92
N ASP A 125 -19.48 33.05 20.13
CA ASP A 125 -20.35 32.99 21.31
C ASP A 125 -20.44 31.57 21.91
N ASN A 126 -19.31 30.93 22.21
CA ASN A 126 -19.20 30.11 23.42
C ASN A 126 -17.74 29.88 23.85
N ILE A 127 -17.09 30.94 24.35
CA ILE A 127 -15.89 30.77 25.19
C ILE A 127 -16.36 30.27 26.57
N GLU A 128 -16.77 29.00 26.64
CA GLU A 128 -16.65 28.24 27.87
C GLU A 128 -15.19 27.82 27.97
N ALA A 129 -14.51 28.34 28.99
CA ALA A 129 -13.10 28.17 29.25
C ALA A 129 -12.64 26.72 28.98
N ALA A 130 -11.85 26.54 27.92
CA ALA A 130 -11.13 25.32 27.66
C ALA A 130 -10.22 25.04 28.87
N GLN A 131 -10.71 24.15 29.73
CA GLN A 131 -9.95 23.59 30.82
C GLN A 131 -8.83 22.79 30.14
N GLU A 132 -7.56 23.17 30.34
CA GLU A 132 -6.41 22.38 29.90
C GLU A 132 -6.52 20.98 30.52
N VAL A 133 -7.10 20.04 29.79
CA VAL A 133 -7.06 18.63 30.15
C VAL A 133 -5.67 18.17 29.73
N SER A 134 -4.77 18.06 30.70
CA SER A 134 -3.49 17.37 30.49
C SER A 134 -3.82 15.93 30.10
N VAL A 135 -3.79 15.63 28.80
CA VAL A 135 -3.96 14.27 28.29
C VAL A 135 -2.80 13.44 28.86
N ASP A 136 -3.14 12.43 29.66
CA ASP A 136 -2.15 11.50 30.20
C ASP A 136 -1.75 10.54 29.07
N ILE A 137 -0.73 10.95 28.30
CA ILE A 137 -0.26 10.22 27.13
C ILE A 137 0.25 8.81 27.48
N ASP A 138 0.74 8.61 28.71
CA ASP A 138 1.19 7.31 29.20
C ASP A 138 -0.01 6.37 29.39
N ALA A 139 -1.14 6.88 29.93
CA ALA A 139 -2.37 6.11 30.03
C ALA A 139 -2.95 5.76 28.65
N VAL A 140 -2.93 6.71 27.71
CA VAL A 140 -3.38 6.50 26.33
C VAL A 140 -2.51 5.45 25.62
N ALA A 141 -1.19 5.49 25.81
CA ALA A 141 -0.27 4.52 25.21
C ALA A 141 -0.61 3.09 25.63
N VAL A 142 -0.92 2.85 26.91
CA VAL A 142 -1.29 1.52 27.41
C VAL A 142 -2.62 1.03 26.81
N GLU A 143 -3.61 1.92 26.68
CA GLU A 143 -4.91 1.58 26.07
C GLU A 143 -4.75 1.24 24.58
N VAL A 144 -4.06 2.11 23.82
CA VAL A 144 -3.80 1.91 22.39
C VAL A 144 -2.98 0.65 22.16
N GLN A 145 -1.96 0.38 22.98
CA GLN A 145 -1.14 -0.82 22.87
C GLN A 145 -1.98 -2.09 22.99
N LYS A 146 -2.92 -2.12 23.94
CA LYS A 146 -3.80 -3.27 24.12
C LYS A 146 -4.72 -3.47 22.92
N GLU A 147 -5.42 -2.41 22.50
CA GLU A 147 -6.38 -2.48 21.39
C GLU A 147 -5.71 -2.86 20.06
N ILE A 148 -4.54 -2.27 19.75
CA ILE A 148 -3.83 -2.55 18.51
C ILE A 148 -3.28 -3.98 18.48
N ASN A 149 -2.74 -4.49 19.60
CA ASN A 149 -2.30 -5.87 19.69
C ASN A 149 -3.47 -6.85 19.59
N ASP A 150 -4.64 -6.52 20.13
CA ASP A 150 -5.84 -7.37 20.00
C ASP A 150 -6.37 -7.40 18.57
N LEU A 151 -6.33 -6.27 17.85
CA LEU A 151 -6.68 -6.19 16.43
C LEU A 151 -5.72 -7.02 15.56
N PHE A 152 -4.41 -6.82 15.74
CA PHE A 152 -3.39 -7.45 14.90
C PHE A 152 -3.18 -8.93 15.21
N LYS A 153 -3.68 -9.46 16.33
CA LYS A 153 -3.78 -10.92 16.57
C LYS A 153 -4.73 -11.63 15.61
N LEU A 154 -5.71 -10.92 15.03
CA LEU A 154 -6.72 -11.53 14.15
C LEU A 154 -6.27 -11.65 12.69
N ILE A 155 -5.16 -11.00 12.33
CA ILE A 155 -4.66 -11.00 10.96
C ILE A 155 -3.79 -12.23 10.71
N CYS A 156 -3.66 -12.63 9.45
CA CYS A 156 -2.81 -13.76 9.05
C CYS A 156 -1.37 -13.31 8.73
N PHE A 157 -0.75 -12.54 9.61
CA PHE A 157 0.65 -12.12 9.51
C PHE A 157 1.39 -12.42 10.82
N GLU A 158 2.64 -12.85 10.69
CA GLU A 158 3.55 -13.07 11.80
C GLU A 158 4.17 -11.74 12.26
N ILE A 159 3.44 -11.06 13.15
CA ILE A 159 3.83 -9.77 13.73
C ILE A 159 4.09 -9.98 15.21
N ASP A 160 5.19 -9.40 15.69
CA ASP A 160 5.54 -9.38 17.11
C ASP A 160 4.57 -8.49 17.88
N THR A 161 4.74 -8.43 19.20
CA THR A 161 3.99 -7.48 20.02
C THR A 161 4.28 -6.06 19.57
N ILE A 162 3.23 -5.30 19.26
CA ILE A 162 3.34 -3.91 18.81
C ILE A 162 3.68 -3.07 20.03
N ASP A 163 4.78 -2.33 19.94
CA ASP A 163 5.24 -1.41 20.98
C ASP A 163 4.57 -0.05 20.76
N VAL A 164 4.02 0.52 21.82
CA VAL A 164 3.43 1.87 21.80
C VAL A 164 4.05 2.67 22.93
N SER A 165 4.62 3.83 22.60
CA SER A 165 5.29 4.70 23.55
C SER A 165 5.05 6.18 23.21
N PRO A 166 5.08 7.09 24.19
CA PRO A 166 5.00 8.51 23.92
C PRO A 166 6.27 8.99 23.20
N TYR A 167 6.11 9.65 22.05
CA TYR A 167 7.22 10.26 21.32
C TYR A 167 7.52 11.67 21.86
N ASP A 168 6.48 12.47 22.05
CA ASP A 168 6.54 13.80 22.64
C ASP A 168 5.27 14.06 23.49
N LYS A 169 4.92 15.32 23.76
CA LYS A 169 3.76 15.67 24.60
C LYS A 169 2.42 15.40 23.93
N GLU A 170 2.39 15.33 22.61
CA GLU A 170 1.18 15.31 21.78
C GLU A 170 1.22 14.17 20.74
N THR A 171 2.33 13.43 20.61
CA THR A 171 2.56 12.42 19.58
C THR A 171 2.83 11.05 20.19
N LEU A 172 2.11 10.06 19.68
CA LEU A 172 2.28 8.65 20.04
C LEU A 172 3.13 7.92 19.00
N LEU A 173 4.18 7.22 19.43
CA LEU A 173 4.98 6.34 18.59
C LEU A 173 4.42 4.91 18.65
N ILE A 174 4.14 4.32 17.49
CA ILE A 174 3.73 2.93 17.33
C ILE A 174 4.76 2.21 16.47
N GLU A 175 5.38 1.17 17.01
CA GLU A 175 6.41 0.38 16.32
C GLU A 175 5.91 -1.04 16.01
N PHE A 176 5.91 -1.40 14.73
CA PHE A 176 5.64 -2.75 14.25
C PHE A 176 6.95 -3.49 13.98
N LYS A 177 7.08 -4.67 14.60
CA LYS A 177 8.19 -5.62 14.42
C LYS A 177 7.64 -7.00 14.10
N GLY A 178 8.47 -7.88 13.54
CA GLY A 178 8.08 -9.26 13.18
C GLY A 178 8.57 -9.66 11.80
N GLU A 179 8.44 -10.95 11.50
CA GLU A 179 8.87 -11.55 10.24
C GLU A 179 8.08 -10.98 9.05
N ASP A 180 6.76 -10.85 9.21
CA ASP A 180 5.85 -10.34 8.18
C ASP A 180 5.62 -8.83 8.24
N ALA A 181 6.27 -8.09 9.16
CA ALA A 181 6.04 -6.66 9.33
C ALA A 181 6.30 -5.87 8.03
N ALA A 182 7.26 -6.29 7.21
CA ALA A 182 7.54 -5.68 5.92
C ALA A 182 6.36 -5.75 4.92
N LEU A 183 5.48 -6.75 5.06
CA LEU A 183 4.28 -6.88 4.22
C LEU A 183 3.27 -5.77 4.48
N LEU A 184 3.31 -5.15 5.66
CA LEU A 184 2.50 -3.98 6.01
C LEU A 184 2.99 -2.69 5.35
N ILE A 185 4.20 -2.67 4.79
CA ILE A 185 4.72 -1.51 4.05
C ILE A 185 4.05 -1.43 2.68
N GLY A 186 3.98 -2.57 1.99
CA GLY A 186 3.47 -2.66 0.62
C GLY A 186 4.41 -2.04 -0.42
N LYS A 187 4.07 -2.19 -1.70
CA LYS A 187 4.84 -1.59 -2.80
C LYS A 187 4.84 -0.06 -2.67
N GLU A 188 6.01 0.57 -2.79
CA GLU A 188 6.15 2.04 -2.68
C GLU A 188 5.61 2.64 -1.36
N GLY A 189 5.46 1.83 -0.31
CA GLY A 189 4.93 2.28 0.98
C GLY A 189 3.41 2.53 1.00
N TYR A 190 2.65 2.01 0.02
CA TYR A 190 1.22 2.31 -0.07
C TYR A 190 0.42 1.81 1.15
N ARG A 191 0.75 0.62 1.67
CA ARG A 191 0.06 0.05 2.84
C ARG A 191 0.47 0.77 4.12
N TYR A 192 1.76 1.11 4.22
CA TYR A 192 2.25 1.94 5.32
C TYR A 192 1.48 3.26 5.41
N LYS A 193 1.30 3.96 4.27
CA LYS A 193 0.53 5.22 4.23
C LYS A 193 -0.92 5.00 4.65
N ALA A 194 -1.61 4.01 4.06
CA ALA A 194 -2.99 3.72 4.40
C ALA A 194 -3.15 3.39 5.89
N LEU A 195 -2.27 2.56 6.44
CA LEU A 195 -2.29 2.18 7.85
C LEU A 195 -2.03 3.38 8.75
N SER A 196 -1.05 4.23 8.41
CA SER A 196 -0.76 5.47 9.12
C SER A 196 -2.00 6.37 9.21
N TYR A 197 -2.69 6.61 8.10
CA TYR A 197 -3.91 7.42 8.11
C TYR A 197 -5.05 6.79 8.90
N MET A 198 -5.27 5.48 8.78
CA MET A 198 -6.33 4.78 9.53
C MET A 198 -6.09 4.85 11.05
N LEU A 199 -4.85 4.59 11.47
CA LEU A 199 -4.47 4.66 12.88
C LEU A 199 -4.52 6.10 13.40
N PHE A 200 -4.05 7.08 12.61
CA PHE A 200 -4.10 8.49 12.97
C PHE A 200 -5.55 8.94 13.18
N ASN A 201 -6.45 8.66 12.24
CA ASN A 201 -7.85 9.06 12.35
C ASN A 201 -8.51 8.46 13.60
N TRP A 202 -8.23 7.19 13.91
CA TRP A 202 -8.74 6.55 15.12
C TRP A 202 -8.20 7.21 16.39
N ILE A 203 -6.88 7.37 16.49
CA ILE A 203 -6.21 7.87 17.69
C ILE A 203 -6.52 9.35 17.92
N ASN A 204 -6.42 10.17 16.88
CA ASN A 204 -6.67 11.60 16.96
C ASN A 204 -8.14 11.90 17.31
N THR A 205 -9.10 11.19 16.72
CA THR A 205 -10.53 11.41 17.05
C THR A 205 -10.85 11.06 18.51
N LYS A 206 -10.17 10.06 19.10
CA LYS A 206 -10.48 9.57 20.46
C LYS A 206 -9.70 10.30 21.56
N TYR A 207 -8.44 10.67 21.30
CA TYR A 207 -7.53 11.18 22.32
C TYR A 207 -6.90 12.54 21.98
N ASP A 208 -7.17 13.07 20.79
CA ASP A 208 -6.57 14.32 20.27
C ASP A 208 -5.03 14.31 20.26
N VAL A 209 -4.44 13.15 19.99
CA VAL A 209 -2.97 12.98 19.86
C VAL A 209 -2.57 12.66 18.42
N GLN A 210 -1.39 13.11 18.01
CA GLN A 210 -0.76 12.78 16.74
C GLN A 210 -0.18 11.36 16.75
N LEU A 211 0.09 10.83 15.57
CA LEU A 211 0.65 9.50 15.36
C LEU A 211 1.98 9.56 14.62
N ARG A 212 2.97 8.85 15.15
CA ARG A 212 4.18 8.46 14.45
C ARG A 212 4.20 6.93 14.33
N LEU A 213 4.12 6.43 13.10
CA LEU A 213 4.14 5.00 12.81
C LEU A 213 5.53 4.58 12.32
N GLU A 214 6.12 3.57 12.93
CA GLU A 214 7.36 2.94 12.45
C GLU A 214 7.08 1.47 12.16
N ILE A 215 7.56 0.98 11.02
CA ILE A 215 7.44 -0.44 10.63
C ILE A 215 8.84 -0.92 10.26
N ALA A 216 9.40 -1.78 11.11
CA ALA A 216 10.82 -2.13 11.08
C ALA A 216 11.72 -0.89 11.13
N GLU A 217 12.33 -0.50 10.00
CA GLU A 217 13.14 0.73 9.88
C GLU A 217 12.68 1.57 8.68
N PHE A 218 11.43 1.39 8.23
CA PHE A 218 10.93 2.01 7.02
C PHE A 218 10.88 3.54 7.13
N LEU A 219 10.27 4.09 8.17
CA LEU A 219 10.11 5.55 8.32
C LEU A 219 11.48 6.20 8.51
N LYS A 220 12.32 5.65 9.39
CA LYS A 220 13.71 6.09 9.57
C LYS A 220 14.49 6.15 8.26
N ASN A 221 14.41 5.11 7.41
CA ASN A 221 15.09 5.09 6.12
C ASN A 221 14.54 6.15 5.15
N GLN A 222 13.23 6.41 5.18
CA GLN A 222 12.63 7.50 4.39
C GLN A 222 13.13 8.88 4.86
N GLU A 223 13.16 9.13 6.16
CA GLU A 223 13.65 10.39 6.74
C GLU A 223 15.12 10.64 6.41
N GLU A 224 15.98 9.62 6.48
CA GLU A 224 17.37 9.73 6.06
C GLU A 224 17.51 10.06 4.57
N SER A 225 16.72 9.41 3.71
CA SER A 225 16.77 9.67 2.26
C SER A 225 16.32 11.09 1.93
N VAL A 226 15.24 11.56 2.56
CA VAL A 226 14.73 12.92 2.39
C VAL A 226 15.72 13.93 2.97
N GLY A 227 16.34 13.63 4.11
CA GLY A 227 17.36 14.48 4.72
C GLY A 227 18.56 14.71 3.79
N ARG A 228 19.10 13.66 3.16
CA ARG A 228 20.18 13.78 2.17
C ARG A 228 19.78 14.64 0.97
N TYR A 229 18.55 14.48 0.49
CA TYR A 229 18.01 15.30 -0.59
C TYR A 229 17.92 16.78 -0.20
N LEU A 230 17.37 17.07 0.98
CA LEU A 230 17.22 18.43 1.48
C LEU A 230 18.56 19.14 1.65
N THR A 231 19.61 18.45 2.14
CA THR A 231 20.96 19.03 2.22
C THR A 231 21.44 19.52 0.86
N SER A 232 21.28 18.73 -0.20
CA SER A 232 21.68 19.13 -1.55
C SER A 232 20.85 20.32 -2.07
N VAL A 233 19.56 20.38 -1.75
CA VAL A 233 18.71 21.52 -2.11
C VAL A 233 19.15 22.80 -1.40
N CYS A 234 19.46 22.73 -0.10
CA CYS A 234 19.95 23.88 0.67
C CYS A 234 21.27 24.42 0.10
N GLU A 235 22.23 23.55 -0.21
CA GLU A 235 23.52 23.94 -0.80
C GLU A 235 23.36 24.65 -2.16
N ASN A 236 22.36 24.27 -2.95
CA ASN A 236 22.08 24.89 -4.24
C ASN A 236 21.41 26.27 -4.11
N ILE A 237 20.64 26.51 -3.04
CA ILE A 237 19.98 27.80 -2.77
C ILE A 237 20.99 28.80 -2.18
N ASP A 238 21.93 28.34 -1.35
CA ASP A 238 22.94 29.18 -0.71
C ASP A 238 24.06 29.65 -1.66
N ARG A 239 24.03 29.22 -2.93
CA ARG A 239 25.02 29.51 -3.97
C ARG A 239 24.62 30.67 -4.87
#